data_AF-A0A7W0PZ65-F1
#
_entry.id   AF-A0A7W0PZ65-F1
#
_cell.length_a   1.000
_cell.length_b   1.000
_cell.length_c   1.000
_cell.angle_alpha   90.00
_cell.angle_beta   90.00
_cell.angle_gamma   90.00
#
_symmetry.space_group_name_H-M   'P 1'
#
loop_
_entity.id
_entity.type
_entity.pdbx_description
1 polymer ?
#
loop_
_entity_poly.entity_id
_entity_poly.type
_entity_poly.pdbx_seq_one_letter_code
_entity_poly.pdbx_strand_id
1 'polypeptide(L)'
;MEKRFRALVKAGIAVSGELSLDAVLQRITEAAAELTDARYAALGVIDPSGTGLERFLVTGIDADAEQLIGERPRGRGILGL
;
A
#
# COMPACT_ATOMS: atom_id res chain seq x y z
N MET A 1 14.82 -13.97 -21.37
CA MET A 1 15.58 -12.87 -20.73
C MET A 1 14.79 -12.20 -19.60
N GLU A 2 13.53 -11.85 -19.83
CA GLU A 2 12.58 -11.21 -18.90
C GLU A 2 12.50 -11.79 -17.46
N LYS A 3 12.40 -13.12 -17.28
CA LYS A 3 12.26 -13.75 -15.96
C LYS A 3 13.52 -13.63 -15.08
N ARG A 4 14.71 -13.57 -15.70
CA ARG A 4 15.98 -13.45 -14.98
C ARG A 4 16.22 -12.01 -14.52
N PHE A 5 15.80 -11.03 -15.33
CA PHE A 5 15.82 -9.61 -14.94
C PHE A 5 14.87 -9.33 -13.77
N ARG A 6 13.63 -9.85 -13.82
CA ARG A 6 12.68 -9.76 -12.70
C ARG A 6 13.17 -10.42 -11.41
N ALA A 7 13.90 -11.53 -11.52
CA ALA A 7 14.50 -12.21 -10.36
C ALA A 7 15.64 -11.38 -9.74
N LEU A 8 16.45 -10.69 -10.56
CA LEU A 8 17.51 -9.79 -10.09
C LEU A 8 16.95 -8.50 -9.47
N VAL A 9 15.87 -7.94 -10.01
CA VAL A 9 15.18 -6.78 -9.42
C VAL A 9 14.58 -7.14 -8.06
N LYS A 10 13.94 -8.33 -7.93
CA LYS A 10 13.47 -8.83 -6.62
C LYS A 10 14.60 -9.09 -5.63
N ALA A 11 15.75 -9.59 -6.09
CA ALA A 11 16.91 -9.80 -5.24
C ALA A 11 17.51 -8.46 -4.76
N GLY A 12 17.51 -7.40 -5.58
CA GLY A 12 17.91 -6.05 -5.19
C GLY A 12 17.00 -5.44 -4.11
N ILE A 13 15.69 -5.66 -4.20
CA ILE A 13 14.69 -5.23 -3.21
C ILE A 13 14.86 -5.97 -1.87
N ALA A 14 15.29 -7.22 -1.90
CA ALA A 14 15.52 -8.04 -0.70
C ALA A 14 16.86 -7.74 0.01
N VAL A 15 17.85 -7.19 -0.70
CA VAL A 15 19.14 -6.77 -0.11
C VAL A 15 19.06 -5.36 0.51
N SER A 16 18.14 -4.50 0.06
CA SER A 16 17.76 -3.25 0.74
C SER A 16 16.92 -3.50 2.00
N GLY A 17 17.39 -4.36 2.91
CA GLY A 17 16.79 -4.71 4.20
C GLY A 17 16.72 -3.57 5.22
N GLU A 18 16.58 -2.33 4.76
CA GLU A 18 16.44 -1.10 5.56
C GLU A 18 15.22 -0.27 5.13
N LEU A 19 14.40 -0.76 4.20
CA LEU A 19 13.08 -0.20 3.90
C LEU A 19 12.08 -0.89 4.82
N SER A 20 11.50 -0.13 5.75
CA SER A 20 10.39 -0.61 6.59
C SER A 20 9.31 -1.26 5.72
N LEU A 21 8.61 -2.27 6.26
CA LEU A 21 7.46 -2.89 5.59
C LEU A 21 6.50 -1.82 5.04
N ASP A 22 6.30 -0.74 5.79
CA ASP A 22 5.51 0.42 5.37
C ASP A 22 6.00 1.04 4.06
N ALA A 23 7.32 1.24 3.91
CA ALA A 23 7.87 1.82 2.70
C ALA A 23 7.68 0.89 1.47
N VAL A 24 7.74 -0.42 1.67
CA VAL A 24 7.47 -1.39 0.59
C VAL A 24 5.99 -1.36 0.20
N LEU A 25 5.08 -1.39 1.18
CA LEU A 25 3.64 -1.35 0.94
C LEU A 25 3.20 -0.03 0.30
N GLN A 26 3.85 1.08 0.65
CA GLN A 26 3.58 2.39 0.09
C GLN A 26 3.93 2.41 -1.40
N ARG A 27 5.11 1.91 -1.78
CA ARG A 27 5.53 1.79 -3.18
C ARG A 27 4.60 0.90 -4.00
N ILE A 28 4.06 -0.16 -3.42
CA ILE A 28 3.07 -1.02 -4.08
C ILE A 28 1.78 -0.24 -4.35
N THR A 29 1.32 0.55 -3.38
CA THR A 29 0.10 1.33 -3.48
C THR A 29 0.23 2.41 -4.57
N GLU A 30 1.38 3.09 -4.64
CA GLU A 30 1.72 4.06 -5.67
C GLU A 30 1.78 3.42 -7.06
N ALA A 31 2.49 2.31 -7.22
CA ALA A 31 2.58 1.61 -8.49
C ALA A 31 1.21 1.11 -8.98
N ALA A 32 0.33 0.69 -8.07
CA ALA A 32 -1.02 0.28 -8.43
C ALA A 32 -1.87 1.46 -8.95
N ALA A 33 -1.73 2.64 -8.35
CA ALA A 33 -2.40 3.85 -8.85
C ALA A 33 -1.91 4.22 -10.26
N GLU A 34 -0.59 4.24 -10.47
CA GLU A 34 0.02 4.54 -11.77
C GLU A 34 -0.40 3.54 -12.86
N LEU A 35 -0.35 2.24 -12.57
CA LEU A 35 -0.70 1.18 -13.53
C LEU A 35 -2.18 1.18 -13.93
N THR A 36 -3.05 1.74 -13.10
CA THR A 36 -4.49 1.81 -13.34
C THR A 36 -4.96 3.19 -13.81
N ASP A 37 -4.03 4.14 -13.95
CA ASP A 37 -4.32 5.57 -14.19
C ASP A 37 -5.32 6.14 -13.16
N ALA A 38 -5.28 5.61 -11.93
CA ALA A 38 -6.15 6.03 -10.85
C ALA A 38 -5.60 7.26 -10.15
N ARG A 39 -6.45 8.26 -9.92
CA ARG A 39 -6.10 9.44 -9.14
C ARG A 39 -5.79 9.10 -7.67
N TYR A 40 -6.40 8.04 -7.13
CA TYR A 40 -6.27 7.63 -5.74
C TYR A 40 -6.16 6.12 -5.64
N ALA A 41 -5.36 5.63 -4.70
CA ALA A 41 -5.35 4.22 -4.32
C ALA A 41 -5.16 4.07 -2.81
N ALA A 42 -5.63 2.94 -2.29
CA ALA A 42 -5.49 2.59 -0.88
C ALA A 42 -5.20 1.10 -0.72
N LEU A 43 -4.36 0.76 0.26
CA LEU A 43 -4.00 -0.60 0.62
C LEU A 43 -4.23 -0.82 2.12
N GLY A 44 -5.17 -1.73 2.44
CA GLY A 44 -5.40 -2.19 3.80
C GLY A 44 -4.69 -3.52 4.05
N VAL A 45 -3.97 -3.62 5.16
CA VAL A 45 -3.45 -4.88 5.70
C VAL A 45 -4.31 -5.26 6.89
N ILE A 46 -4.95 -6.42 6.79
CA ILE A 46 -5.80 -6.98 7.85
C ILE A 46 -4.92 -7.42 9.02
N ASP A 47 -5.36 -7.11 10.24
CA ASP A 47 -4.65 -7.57 11.44
C ASP A 47 -4.76 -9.10 11.63
N PRO A 48 -3.87 -9.73 12.42
CA PRO A 48 -3.90 -11.19 12.61
C PRO A 48 -5.20 -11.73 13.24
N SER A 49 -5.98 -10.88 13.92
CA SER A 49 -7.27 -11.27 14.50
C SER A 49 -8.41 -11.28 13.47
N GLY A 50 -8.20 -10.64 12.31
CA GLY A 50 -9.21 -10.49 11.27
C GLY A 50 -10.33 -9.52 11.65
N THR A 51 -10.15 -8.70 12.68
CA THR A 51 -11.22 -7.79 13.18
C THR A 51 -11.02 -6.34 12.76
N GLY A 52 -9.86 -6.01 12.19
CA GLY A 52 -9.49 -4.67 11.80
C GLY A 52 -8.31 -4.64 10.84
N LEU A 53 -7.78 -3.43 10.65
CA LEU A 53 -6.62 -3.18 9.82
C LEU A 53 -5.40 -2.91 10.70
N GLU A 54 -4.33 -3.67 10.48
CA GLU A 54 -3.01 -3.39 11.06
C GLU A 54 -2.38 -2.16 10.41
N ARG A 55 -2.56 -2.01 9.09
CA ARG A 55 -1.98 -0.91 8.30
C ARG A 55 -2.98 -0.43 7.26
N PHE A 56 -2.96 0.86 7.00
CA PHE A 56 -3.73 1.47 5.93
C PHE A 56 -2.89 2.54 5.26
N LEU A 57 -2.55 2.29 3.99
CA LEU A 57 -1.72 3.16 3.17
C LEU A 57 -2.57 3.76 2.06
N VAL A 58 -2.30 5.02 1.73
CA VAL A 58 -3.05 5.77 0.72
C VAL A 58 -2.08 6.54 -0.18
N THR A 59 -2.51 6.82 -1.40
CA THR A 59 -1.82 7.72 -2.32
C THR A 59 -2.82 8.57 -3.10
N GLY A 60 -2.35 9.71 -3.59
CA GLY A 60 -3.15 10.67 -4.36
C GLY A 60 -3.97 11.66 -3.53
N ILE A 61 -4.00 11.51 -2.20
CA ILE A 61 -4.68 12.42 -1.27
C ILE A 61 -3.61 13.27 -0.56
N ASP A 62 -3.80 14.59 -0.50
CA ASP A 62 -2.94 15.49 0.25
C ASP A 62 -3.35 15.56 1.74
N ALA A 63 -2.51 16.18 2.57
CA ALA A 63 -2.72 16.22 4.02
C ALA A 63 -3.99 17.00 4.43
N ASP A 64 -4.42 17.98 3.63
CA ASP A 64 -5.61 18.79 3.91
C ASP A 64 -6.88 18.00 3.57
N ALA A 65 -6.88 17.30 2.45
CA ALA A 65 -7.95 16.38 2.05
C ALA A 65 -8.04 15.20 3.01
N GLU A 66 -6.92 14.64 3.50
CA GLU A 66 -6.93 13.57 4.49
C GLU A 66 -7.58 14.03 5.80
N GLN A 67 -7.26 15.23 6.28
CA GLN A 67 -7.90 15.82 7.46
C GLN A 67 -9.40 16.03 7.28
N LEU A 68 -9.82 16.47 6.09
CA LEU A 68 -11.24 16.69 5.77
C LEU A 68 -12.03 15.37 5.71
N ILE A 69 -11.41 14.29 5.21
CA ILE A 69 -12.00 12.94 5.16
C ILE A 69 -12.22 12.39 6.57
N GLY A 70 -11.31 12.68 7.51
CA GLY A 70 -11.45 12.32 8.91
C GLY A 70 -10.89 10.92 9.24
N GLU A 71 -11.62 10.15 10.05
CA GLU A 71 -11.10 8.86 10.55
C GLU A 71 -10.83 7.87 9.42
N ARG A 72 -9.65 7.23 9.46
CA ARG A 72 -9.30 6.15 8.54
C ARG A 72 -10.26 4.97 8.68
N PRO A 73 -10.56 4.26 7.57
CA PRO A 73 -11.47 3.14 7.60
C PRO A 73 -10.94 2.04 8.53
N ARG A 74 -11.82 1.49 9.36
CA ARG A 74 -11.52 0.36 10.27
C ARG A 74 -11.94 -0.99 9.70
N GLY A 75 -12.07 -1.11 8.38
CA GLY A 75 -12.53 -2.34 7.71
C GLY A 75 -14.04 -2.51 7.59
N ARG A 76 -14.85 -1.71 8.29
CA ARG A 76 -16.32 -1.83 8.40
C ARG A 76 -17.12 -1.31 7.18
N GLY A 77 -16.54 -1.34 5.98
CA GLY A 77 -17.10 -0.71 4.78
C GLY A 77 -16.78 -1.50 3.51
N ILE A 78 -16.39 -0.82 2.42
CA ILE A 78 -16.00 -1.46 1.14
C ILE A 78 -14.83 -2.45 1.27
N LEU A 79 -14.09 -2.38 2.37
CA LEU A 79 -12.99 -3.29 2.68
C LEU A 79 -13.45 -4.62 3.31
N GLY A 80 -14.73 -4.73 3.71
CA GLY A 80 -15.40 -6.00 3.98
C GLY A 80 -14.73 -6.91 5.01
N LEU A 81 -14.30 -6.36 6.16
CA LEU A 81 -13.85 -7.13 7.31
C LEU A 81 -15.03 -7.69 8.12
#